data_AF-A0A838KFZ6-F1
#
_entry.id   AF-A0A838KFZ6-F1
#
_cell.length_a   1.000
_cell.length_b   1.000
_cell.length_c   1.000
_cell.angle_alpha   90.00
_cell.angle_beta   90.00
_cell.angle_gamma   90.00
#
_symmetry.space_group_name_H-M   'P 1'
#
loop_
_entity.id
_entity.type
_entity.pdbx_description
1 polymer ?
#
loop_
_entity_poly.entity_id
_entity_poly.type
_entity_poly.pdbx_seq_one_letter_code
_entity_poly.pdbx_strand_id
1 'polypeptide(L)'
;MIRTQAGMSTAGFCRLIDMPERTWRRWQARARAGEPTRGPWPAPVTEAVEPSVVKHAEAHTAWGHRKVWAMCRHDGHRISAATTLRILRRRNLLQPVGYTRERRQLAAARRAAFLVPPTGPNQVWQLDFSEFETSRGGTWRIAGCADYWSKYEFGWHISTTANQHDAIAAVELAIAEAQALAGASLLQTLTDTT
;
A
#
# COMPACT_ATOMS: atom_id res chain seq x y z
N MET A 1 -11.95 41.30 19.80
CA MET A 1 -12.68 40.22 20.51
C MET A 1 -14.14 40.38 20.12
N ILE A 2 -14.69 39.43 19.35
CA ILE A 2 -15.94 39.60 18.57
C ILE A 2 -17.11 40.18 19.40
N ARG A 3 -17.26 39.76 20.67
CA ARG A 3 -18.29 40.27 21.60
C ARG A 3 -18.14 41.77 21.92
N THR A 4 -16.94 42.26 22.22
CA THR A 4 -16.72 43.66 22.64
C THR A 4 -16.83 44.63 21.47
N GLN A 5 -16.45 44.20 20.27
CA GLN A 5 -16.62 44.97 19.04
C GLN A 5 -18.09 45.13 18.66
N ALA A 6 -18.94 44.15 19.01
CA ALA A 6 -20.38 44.18 18.79
C ALA A 6 -21.18 44.87 19.92
N GLY A 7 -20.52 45.48 20.92
CA GLY A 7 -21.21 46.12 22.06
C GLY A 7 -22.04 45.17 22.94
N MET A 8 -21.84 43.85 22.82
CA MET A 8 -22.74 42.85 23.37
C MET A 8 -22.43 42.55 24.85
N SER A 9 -23.49 42.52 25.68
CA SER A 9 -23.37 42.11 27.07
C SER A 9 -22.95 40.63 27.18
N THR A 10 -22.26 40.27 28.26
CA THR A 10 -21.84 38.89 28.50
C THR A 10 -23.02 37.92 28.51
N ALA A 11 -24.14 38.31 29.11
CA ALA A 11 -25.37 37.51 29.14
C ALA A 11 -25.99 37.34 27.74
N GLY A 12 -26.01 38.41 26.93
CA GLY A 12 -26.49 38.34 25.54
C GLY A 12 -25.65 37.40 24.68
N PHE A 13 -24.33 37.46 24.83
CA PHE A 13 -23.41 36.58 24.12
C PHE A 13 -23.58 35.11 24.53
N CYS A 14 -23.70 34.84 25.83
CA CYS A 14 -23.91 33.49 26.35
C CYS A 14 -25.22 32.86 25.85
N ARG A 15 -26.31 33.64 25.74
CA ARG A 15 -27.56 33.18 25.13
C ARG A 15 -27.41 32.88 23.64
N LEU A 16 -26.67 33.70 22.91
CA LEU A 16 -26.48 33.53 21.46
C LEU A 16 -25.76 32.21 21.12
N ILE A 17 -24.77 31.82 21.93
CA ILE A 17 -23.96 30.60 21.70
C ILE A 17 -24.44 29.39 22.51
N ASP A 18 -25.62 29.50 23.14
CA ASP A 18 -26.20 28.47 24.01
C ASP A 18 -25.24 27.94 25.09
N MET A 19 -24.57 28.86 25.78
CA MET A 19 -23.63 28.52 26.85
C MET A 19 -24.07 29.11 28.20
N PRO A 20 -24.07 28.34 29.29
CA PRO A 20 -24.35 28.87 30.62
C PRO A 20 -23.37 29.98 31.01
N GLU A 21 -23.89 31.12 31.45
CA GLU A 21 -23.08 32.31 31.79
C GLU A 21 -22.02 32.01 32.87
N ARG A 22 -22.33 31.11 33.81
CA ARG A 22 -21.39 30.62 34.83
C ARG A 22 -20.14 29.98 34.20
N THR A 23 -20.31 29.18 33.17
CA THR A 23 -19.20 28.49 32.47
C THR A 23 -18.32 29.51 31.76
N TRP A 24 -18.95 30.45 31.05
CA TRP A 24 -18.23 31.53 30.37
C TRP A 24 -17.44 32.40 31.34
N ARG A 25 -18.05 32.85 32.44
CA ARG A 25 -17.37 33.68 33.45
C ARG A 25 -16.19 32.94 34.09
N ARG A 26 -16.33 31.63 34.33
CA ARG A 26 -15.22 30.78 34.80
C ARG A 26 -14.08 30.75 33.79
N TRP A 27 -14.36 30.53 32.51
CA TRP A 27 -13.33 30.53 31.46
C TRP A 27 -12.69 31.90 31.29
N GLN A 28 -13.47 32.97 31.34
CA GLN A 28 -12.99 34.35 31.28
C GLN A 28 -12.07 34.69 32.45
N ALA A 29 -12.42 34.26 33.67
CA ALA A 29 -11.59 34.43 34.86
C ALA A 29 -10.25 33.69 34.71
N ARG A 30 -10.27 32.44 34.26
CA ARG A 30 -9.05 31.64 34.01
C ARG A 30 -8.16 32.27 32.94
N ALA A 31 -8.75 32.72 31.83
CA ALA A 31 -8.02 33.39 30.76
C ALA A 31 -7.40 34.72 31.24
N ARG A 32 -8.10 35.49 32.08
CA ARG A 32 -7.57 36.72 32.69
C ARG A 32 -6.45 36.45 33.69
N ALA A 33 -6.53 35.35 34.42
CA ALA A 33 -5.49 34.89 35.34
C ALA A 33 -4.27 34.30 34.61
N GLY A 34 -4.31 34.20 33.26
CA GLY A 34 -3.26 33.57 32.48
C GLY A 34 -3.15 32.06 32.72
N GLU A 35 -4.18 31.42 33.27
CA GLU A 35 -4.17 29.97 33.47
C GLU A 35 -4.06 29.27 32.11
N PRO A 36 -3.10 28.34 31.94
CA PRO A 36 -2.97 27.60 30.70
C PRO A 36 -4.24 26.79 30.45
N THR A 37 -4.73 26.82 29.20
CA THR A 37 -5.70 25.83 28.74
C THR A 37 -5.17 24.44 29.03
N ARG A 38 -6.03 23.53 29.52
CA ARG A 38 -5.64 22.13 29.82
C ARG A 38 -4.98 21.55 28.57
N GLY A 39 -3.66 21.38 28.63
CA GLY A 39 -2.86 20.86 27.53
C GLY A 39 -3.14 19.38 27.29
N PRO A 40 -2.56 18.81 26.22
CA PRO A 40 -2.49 17.36 26.07
C PRO A 40 -1.95 16.75 27.37
N TRP A 41 -2.50 15.59 27.76
CA TRP A 41 -1.93 14.85 28.87
C TRP A 41 -0.44 14.62 28.62
N PRO A 42 0.45 14.89 29.60
CA PRO A 42 1.87 14.64 29.45
C PRO A 42 2.11 13.21 28.97
N ALA A 43 2.97 13.06 27.97
CA ALA A 43 3.36 11.74 27.45
C ALA A 43 4.85 11.46 27.77
N PRO A 44 5.26 11.49 29.05
CA PRO A 44 6.67 11.50 29.45
C PRO A 44 7.45 10.28 28.93
N VAL A 45 6.81 9.11 28.85
CA VAL A 45 7.42 7.90 28.29
C VAL A 45 7.69 8.02 26.79
N THR A 46 6.81 8.71 26.05
CA THR A 46 6.98 8.91 24.60
C THR A 46 8.08 9.93 24.33
N GLU A 47 8.11 11.02 25.12
CA GLU A 47 9.12 12.08 25.01
C GLU A 47 10.53 11.58 25.36
N ALA A 48 10.68 10.78 26.42
CA ALA A 48 11.98 10.25 26.84
C ALA A 48 12.57 9.25 25.83
N VAL A 49 11.73 8.46 25.14
CA VAL A 49 12.19 7.38 24.25
C VAL A 49 12.24 7.82 22.78
N GLU A 50 11.61 8.95 22.44
CA GLU A 50 11.59 9.48 21.08
C GLU A 50 12.99 9.67 20.46
N PRO A 51 14.02 10.19 21.16
CA PRO A 51 15.37 10.30 20.60
C PRO A 51 15.96 8.95 20.16
N SER A 52 15.72 7.90 20.94
CA SER A 52 16.19 6.54 20.62
C SER A 52 15.45 5.95 19.42
N VAL A 53 14.13 6.15 19.35
CA VAL A 53 13.32 5.72 18.19
C VAL A 53 13.75 6.43 16.91
N VAL A 54 14.00 7.75 16.98
CA VAL A 54 14.46 8.55 15.84
C VAL A 54 15.86 8.10 15.39
N LYS A 55 16.80 7.90 16.33
CA LYS A 55 18.15 7.39 16.04
C LYS A 55 18.11 6.10 15.20
N HIS A 56 17.32 5.11 15.63
CA HIS A 56 17.22 3.83 14.90
C HIS A 56 16.52 3.95 13.55
N ALA A 57 15.52 4.84 13.45
CA ALA A 57 14.81 5.07 12.20
C ALA A 57 15.66 5.82 11.16
N GLU A 58 16.47 6.79 11.60
CA GLU A 58 17.39 7.54 10.73
C GLU A 58 18.59 6.69 10.29
N ALA A 59 19.13 5.86 11.19
CA ALA A 59 20.19 4.91 10.85
C ALA A 59 19.72 3.83 9.84
N HIS A 60 18.44 3.48 9.86
CA HIS A 60 17.87 2.42 9.02
C HIS A 60 16.55 2.86 8.38
N THR A 61 16.63 3.77 7.41
CA THR A 61 15.47 4.39 6.75
C THR A 61 14.51 3.40 6.07
N ALA A 62 14.99 2.21 5.67
CA ALA A 62 14.15 1.16 5.08
C ALA A 62 13.33 0.35 6.10
N TRP A 63 13.54 0.55 7.41
CA TRP A 63 12.89 -0.24 8.44
C TRP A 63 11.53 0.31 8.86
N GLY A 64 10.54 -0.58 8.95
CA GLY A 64 9.25 -0.27 9.55
C GLY A 64 9.29 -0.21 11.07
N HIS A 65 8.24 0.35 11.67
CA HIS A 65 8.09 0.56 13.11
C HIS A 65 8.34 -0.70 13.98
N ARG A 66 8.09 -1.92 13.47
CA ARG A 66 8.34 -3.17 14.21
C ARG A 66 9.82 -3.47 14.41
N LYS A 67 10.66 -3.21 13.40
CA LYS A 67 12.12 -3.41 13.50
C LYS A 67 12.75 -2.35 14.40
N VAL A 68 12.35 -1.09 14.22
CA VAL A 68 12.76 0.02 15.09
C VAL A 68 12.36 -0.24 16.54
N TRP A 69 11.15 -0.74 16.78
CA TRP A 69 10.69 -1.15 18.11
C TRP A 69 11.56 -2.25 18.73
N ALA A 70 11.93 -3.27 17.95
CA ALA A 70 12.80 -4.34 18.42
C ALA A 70 14.18 -3.83 18.84
N MET A 71 14.75 -2.87 18.09
CA MET A 71 16.01 -2.23 18.45
C MET A 71 15.91 -1.38 19.70
N CYS A 72 14.88 -0.55 19.83
CA CYS A 72 14.66 0.21 21.07
C CYS A 72 14.50 -0.73 22.28
N ARG A 73 13.86 -1.89 22.10
CA ARG A 73 13.73 -2.89 23.16
C ARG A 73 15.06 -3.57 23.49
N HIS A 74 15.90 -3.82 22.48
CA HIS A 74 17.26 -4.32 22.68
C HIS A 74 18.11 -3.32 23.49
N ASP A 75 17.97 -2.03 23.21
CA ASP A 75 18.63 -0.94 23.95
C ASP A 75 18.03 -0.69 25.36
N GLY A 76 17.09 -1.52 25.79
CA GLY A 76 16.50 -1.47 27.14
C GLY A 76 15.24 -0.62 27.28
N HIS A 77 14.73 0.00 26.20
CA HIS A 77 13.49 0.77 26.27
C HIS A 77 12.25 -0.13 26.27
N ARG A 78 11.45 -0.07 27.34
CA ARG A 78 10.17 -0.78 27.45
C ARG A 78 9.02 0.04 26.87
N ILE A 79 8.92 0.05 25.54
CA ILE A 79 7.81 0.70 24.82
C ILE A 79 6.99 -0.31 24.00
N SER A 80 5.75 0.06 23.68
CA SER A 80 4.90 -0.71 22.76
C SER A 80 5.27 -0.41 21.31
N ALA A 81 5.07 -1.37 20.40
CA ALA A 81 5.25 -1.14 18.96
C ALA A 81 4.32 -0.02 18.43
N ALA A 82 3.14 0.15 19.04
CA ALA A 82 2.21 1.23 18.73
C ALA A 82 2.79 2.61 19.12
N THR A 83 3.50 2.71 20.24
CA THR A 83 4.19 3.94 20.66
C THR A 83 5.28 4.30 19.65
N THR A 84 6.10 3.33 19.22
CA THR A 84 7.09 3.52 18.16
C THR A 84 6.43 4.01 16.87
N LEU A 85 5.33 3.38 16.43
CA LEU A 85 4.59 3.80 15.24
C LEU A 85 4.09 5.26 15.35
N ARG A 86 3.55 5.66 16.51
CA ARG A 86 3.07 7.03 16.74
C ARG A 86 4.20 8.05 16.69
N ILE A 87 5.36 7.73 17.25
CA ILE A 87 6.56 8.59 17.19
C ILE A 87 7.01 8.76 15.74
N LEU A 88 7.16 7.65 14.99
CA LEU A 88 7.58 7.71 13.58
C LEU A 88 6.58 8.48 12.73
N ARG A 89 5.27 8.32 12.95
CA ARG A 89 4.24 9.09 12.25
C ARG A 89 4.34 10.59 12.57
N ARG A 90 4.50 10.95 13.84
CA ARG A 90 4.62 12.35 14.28
C ARG A 90 5.87 13.03 13.71
N ARG A 91 6.97 12.27 13.57
CA ARG A 91 8.23 12.74 12.98
C ARG A 91 8.31 12.62 11.47
N ASN A 92 7.24 12.15 10.82
CA ASN A 92 7.19 11.88 9.38
C ASN A 92 8.33 10.95 8.89
N LEU A 93 8.69 9.96 9.70
CA LEU A 93 9.74 8.97 9.43
C LEU A 93 9.18 7.63 8.91
N LEU A 94 7.87 7.56 8.65
CA LEU A 94 7.27 6.39 8.02
C LEU A 94 7.44 6.51 6.51
N GLN A 95 7.94 5.44 5.90
CA GLN A 95 7.95 5.35 4.45
C GLN A 95 6.52 5.48 3.90
N PRO A 96 6.31 6.29 2.84
CA PRO A 96 5.02 6.34 2.18
C PRO A 96 4.68 4.94 1.66
N VAL A 97 3.44 4.49 1.89
CA VAL A 97 2.98 3.18 1.46
C VAL A 97 2.88 3.19 -0.08
N GLY A 98 3.96 2.79 -0.75
CA GLY A 98 4.12 2.88 -2.20
C GLY A 98 3.53 1.72 -3.00
N TYR A 99 3.09 0.63 -2.35
CA TYR A 99 2.70 -0.62 -3.01
C TYR A 99 1.60 -0.44 -4.08
N THR A 100 0.59 0.39 -3.81
CA THR A 100 -0.49 0.65 -4.77
C THR A 100 -0.03 1.54 -5.93
N ARG A 101 0.89 2.49 -5.68
CA ARG A 101 1.40 3.41 -6.70
C ARG A 101 2.32 2.69 -7.69
N GLU A 102 3.17 1.82 -7.17
CA GLU A 102 4.09 0.99 -7.96
C GLU A 102 3.31 0.00 -8.85
N ARG A 103 2.28 -0.68 -8.32
CA ARG A 103 1.39 -1.53 -9.14
C ARG A 103 0.69 -0.75 -10.26
N ARG A 104 0.24 0.49 -10.00
CA ARG A 104 -0.39 1.34 -11.01
C ARG A 104 0.59 1.78 -12.09
N GLN A 105 1.81 2.12 -11.71
CA GLN A 105 2.87 2.48 -12.66
C GLN A 105 3.28 1.30 -13.54
N LEU A 106 3.46 0.10 -12.96
CA LEU A 106 3.75 -1.12 -13.72
C LEU A 106 2.60 -1.49 -14.67
N ALA A 107 1.34 -1.34 -14.24
CA ALA A 107 0.19 -1.56 -15.12
C ALA A 107 0.11 -0.53 -16.26
N ALA A 108 0.42 0.74 -15.99
CA ALA A 108 0.48 1.78 -17.01
C ALA A 108 1.61 1.52 -18.02
N ALA A 109 2.79 1.13 -17.55
CA ALA A 109 3.93 0.76 -18.42
C ALA A 109 3.60 -0.43 -19.32
N ARG A 110 2.94 -1.47 -18.79
CA ARG A 110 2.50 -2.63 -19.58
C ARG A 110 1.48 -2.26 -20.67
N ARG A 111 0.55 -1.33 -20.39
CA ARG A 111 -0.39 -0.84 -21.41
C ARG A 111 0.31 0.01 -22.48
N ALA A 112 1.27 0.85 -22.06
CA ALA A 112 2.03 1.70 -22.97
C ALA A 112 2.95 0.92 -23.93
N ALA A 113 3.27 -0.34 -23.62
CA ALA A 113 4.04 -1.22 -24.50
C ALA A 113 3.26 -1.60 -25.78
N PHE A 114 1.93 -1.48 -25.78
CA PHE A 114 1.10 -1.79 -26.94
C PHE A 114 0.80 -0.52 -27.74
N LEU A 115 1.08 -0.53 -29.05
CA LEU A 115 0.62 0.51 -29.98
C LEU A 115 -0.92 0.51 -30.09
N VAL A 116 -1.51 -0.69 -30.15
CA VAL A 116 -2.96 -0.92 -30.04
C VAL A 116 -3.18 -1.92 -28.90
N PRO A 117 -3.86 -1.53 -27.82
CA PRO A 117 -4.09 -2.43 -26.70
C PRO A 117 -5.05 -3.56 -27.11
N PRO A 118 -4.89 -4.78 -26.57
CA PRO A 118 -5.82 -5.87 -26.85
C PRO A 118 -7.22 -5.53 -26.33
N THR A 119 -8.22 -5.73 -27.18
CA THR A 119 -9.65 -5.46 -26.94
C THR A 119 -10.42 -6.70 -26.48
N GLY A 120 -9.84 -7.89 -26.65
CA GLY A 120 -10.47 -9.17 -26.29
C GLY A 120 -9.46 -10.28 -26.01
N PRO A 121 -9.96 -11.46 -25.58
CA PRO A 121 -9.13 -12.63 -25.34
C PRO A 121 -8.49 -13.14 -26.64
N ASN A 122 -7.41 -13.91 -26.51
CA ASN A 122 -6.68 -14.57 -27.58
C ASN A 122 -5.95 -13.65 -28.58
N GLN A 123 -5.89 -12.35 -28.31
CA GLN A 123 -5.15 -11.39 -29.14
C GLN A 123 -3.67 -11.27 -28.74
N VAL A 124 -3.36 -11.38 -27.45
CA VAL A 124 -1.99 -11.30 -26.92
C VAL A 124 -1.85 -12.27 -25.77
N TRP A 125 -0.86 -13.15 -25.87
CA TRP A 125 -0.48 -14.06 -24.80
C TRP A 125 0.88 -13.71 -24.23
N GLN A 126 1.07 -14.02 -22.95
CA GLN A 126 2.34 -13.89 -22.25
C GLN A 126 2.80 -15.27 -21.84
N LEU A 127 4.00 -15.64 -22.23
CA LEU A 127 4.66 -16.85 -21.79
C LEU A 127 5.79 -16.51 -20.83
N ASP A 128 5.86 -17.23 -19.72
CA ASP A 128 7.03 -17.21 -18.86
C ASP A 128 7.45 -18.62 -18.42
N PHE A 129 8.66 -18.70 -17.90
CA PHE A 129 9.17 -19.88 -17.22
C PHE A 129 9.32 -19.54 -15.74
N SER A 130 8.68 -20.35 -14.90
CA SER A 130 8.84 -20.29 -13.45
C SER A 130 9.74 -21.44 -12.99
N GLU A 131 10.81 -21.10 -12.29
CA GLU A 131 11.81 -22.06 -11.81
C GLU A 131 11.53 -22.47 -10.36
N PHE A 132 11.53 -23.78 -10.11
CA PHE A 132 11.26 -24.38 -8.81
C PHE A 132 12.36 -25.38 -8.46
N GLU A 133 13.09 -25.11 -7.39
CA GLU A 133 14.04 -26.05 -6.83
C GLU A 133 13.30 -27.04 -5.91
N THR A 134 13.49 -28.33 -6.17
CA THR A 134 12.92 -29.41 -5.35
C THR A 134 14.00 -30.06 -4.50
N SER A 135 13.69 -30.35 -3.24
CA SER A 135 14.65 -30.85 -2.25
C SER A 135 15.32 -32.19 -2.61
N ARG A 136 14.76 -32.94 -3.56
CA ARG A 136 15.27 -34.26 -3.99
C ARG A 136 15.31 -34.48 -5.50
N GLY A 137 14.84 -33.53 -6.30
CA GLY A 137 14.61 -33.72 -7.74
C GLY A 137 15.28 -32.67 -8.62
N GLY A 138 16.12 -31.82 -8.06
CA GLY A 138 16.76 -30.72 -8.78
C GLY A 138 15.78 -29.61 -9.17
N THR A 139 16.19 -28.81 -10.14
CA THR A 139 15.47 -27.63 -10.60
C THR A 139 14.53 -27.97 -11.76
N TRP A 140 13.24 -27.69 -11.57
CA TRP A 140 12.20 -27.85 -12.56
C TRP A 140 11.70 -26.49 -13.03
N ARG A 141 11.24 -26.42 -14.27
CA ARG A 141 10.68 -25.23 -14.88
C ARG A 141 9.28 -25.54 -15.38
N ILE A 142 8.36 -24.65 -15.02
CA ILE A 142 6.98 -24.67 -15.50
C ILE A 142 6.87 -23.56 -16.52
N ALA A 143 6.60 -23.92 -17.77
CA ALA A 143 6.31 -23.01 -18.84
C ALA A 143 4.79 -22.78 -18.88
N GLY A 144 4.36 -21.58 -18.52
CA GLY A 144 2.96 -21.17 -18.54
C GLY A 144 2.70 -20.14 -19.62
N CYS A 145 1.52 -20.22 -20.21
CA CYS A 145 1.04 -19.26 -21.18
C CYS A 145 -0.27 -18.67 -20.67
N ALA A 146 -0.33 -17.35 -20.55
CA ALA A 146 -1.46 -16.63 -20.03
C ALA A 146 -2.05 -15.70 -21.09
N ASP A 147 -3.36 -15.68 -21.22
CA ASP A 147 -4.03 -14.65 -22.01
C ASP A 147 -3.95 -13.29 -21.30
N TYR A 148 -3.47 -12.28 -22.02
CA TYR A 148 -3.23 -10.97 -21.44
C TYR A 148 -4.53 -10.27 -21.03
N TRP A 149 -5.64 -10.46 -21.77
CA TRP A 149 -6.87 -9.71 -21.54
C TRP A 149 -7.72 -10.33 -20.43
N SER A 150 -8.01 -11.63 -20.54
CA SER A 150 -8.86 -12.40 -19.61
C SER A 150 -8.13 -12.83 -18.34
N LYS A 151 -6.78 -12.81 -18.35
CA LYS A 151 -5.93 -13.37 -17.28
C LYS A 151 -6.13 -14.88 -17.08
N TYR A 152 -6.68 -15.54 -18.09
CA TYR A 152 -6.79 -16.98 -18.12
C TYR A 152 -5.41 -17.60 -18.38
N GLU A 153 -5.04 -18.58 -17.56
CA GLU A 153 -3.82 -19.34 -17.71
C GLU A 153 -4.15 -20.66 -18.40
N PHE A 154 -3.47 -20.95 -19.51
CA PHE A 154 -3.60 -22.22 -20.22
C PHE A 154 -2.80 -23.33 -19.53
N GLY A 155 -2.84 -24.53 -20.11
CA GLY A 155 -2.06 -25.68 -19.68
C GLY A 155 -0.56 -25.40 -19.61
N TRP A 156 0.11 -26.19 -18.77
CA TRP A 156 1.54 -26.02 -18.47
C TRP A 156 2.39 -27.12 -19.06
N HIS A 157 3.53 -26.73 -19.64
CA HIS A 157 4.61 -27.67 -19.97
C HIS A 157 5.64 -27.67 -18.84
N ILE A 158 6.00 -28.86 -18.36
CA ILE A 158 6.93 -29.02 -17.23
C ILE A 158 8.18 -29.73 -17.72
N SER A 159 9.34 -29.11 -17.50
CA SER A 159 10.63 -29.61 -17.98
C SER A 159 11.76 -29.33 -16.99
N THR A 160 12.86 -30.04 -17.11
CA THR A 160 14.10 -29.72 -16.39
C THR A 160 14.91 -28.63 -17.10
N THR A 161 14.51 -28.22 -18.30
CA THR A 161 15.14 -27.15 -19.09
C THR A 161 14.17 -25.98 -19.33
N ALA A 162 14.70 -24.85 -19.83
CA ALA A 162 13.92 -23.75 -20.40
C ALA A 162 14.53 -23.38 -21.75
N ASN A 163 14.47 -24.32 -22.70
CA ASN A 163 14.97 -24.10 -24.05
C ASN A 163 13.81 -23.80 -25.01
N GLN A 164 14.15 -23.54 -26.28
CA GLN A 164 13.17 -23.23 -27.32
C GLN A 164 12.11 -24.33 -27.52
N HIS A 165 12.46 -25.61 -27.35
CA HIS A 165 11.53 -26.72 -27.51
C HIS A 165 10.49 -26.75 -26.39
N ASP A 166 10.91 -26.43 -25.16
CA ASP A 166 9.99 -26.28 -24.04
C ASP A 166 9.01 -25.12 -24.26
N ALA A 167 9.49 -24.01 -24.84
CA ALA A 167 8.65 -22.86 -25.17
C ALA A 167 7.64 -23.20 -26.28
N ILE A 168 8.07 -23.92 -27.32
CA ILE A 168 7.18 -24.38 -28.40
C ILE A 168 6.10 -25.30 -27.82
N ALA A 169 6.47 -26.29 -27.00
CA ALA A 169 5.52 -27.22 -26.40
C ALA A 169 4.46 -26.51 -25.55
N ALA A 170 4.86 -25.50 -24.75
CA ALA A 170 3.94 -24.71 -23.96
C ALA A 170 2.96 -23.89 -24.83
N VAL A 171 3.45 -23.29 -25.92
CA VAL A 171 2.60 -22.53 -26.85
C VAL A 171 1.65 -23.45 -27.61
N GLU A 172 2.10 -24.64 -28.04
CA GLU A 172 1.26 -25.62 -28.71
C GLU A 172 0.13 -26.12 -27.80
N LEU A 173 0.42 -26.39 -26.53
CA LEU A 173 -0.59 -26.71 -25.51
C LEU A 173 -1.62 -25.58 -25.37
N ALA A 174 -1.16 -24.33 -25.27
CA ALA A 174 -2.04 -23.18 -25.17
C ALA A 174 -2.91 -22.98 -26.42
N ILE A 175 -2.37 -23.19 -27.63
CA ILE A 175 -3.13 -23.14 -28.89
C ILE A 175 -4.23 -24.20 -28.88
N ALA A 176 -3.88 -25.45 -28.55
CA ALA A 176 -4.84 -26.55 -28.55
C ALA A 176 -5.99 -26.30 -27.56
N GLU A 177 -5.68 -25.83 -26.36
CA GLU A 177 -6.69 -25.52 -25.34
C GLU A 177 -7.55 -24.31 -25.74
N ALA A 178 -6.93 -23.23 -26.23
CA ALA A 178 -7.68 -22.05 -26.66
C ALA A 178 -8.65 -22.36 -27.80
N GLN A 179 -8.24 -23.20 -28.76
CA GLN A 179 -9.12 -23.67 -29.84
C GLN A 179 -10.24 -24.56 -29.33
N ALA A 180 -9.95 -25.46 -28.38
CA ALA A 180 -10.97 -26.30 -27.75
C ALA A 180 -12.02 -25.47 -27.01
N LEU A 181 -11.60 -24.44 -26.26
CA LEU A 181 -12.49 -23.51 -25.55
C LEU A 181 -13.30 -22.63 -26.49
N ALA A 182 -12.71 -22.19 -27.60
CA ALA A 182 -13.40 -21.38 -28.61
C ALA A 182 -14.36 -22.21 -29.49
N GLY A 183 -14.17 -23.53 -29.57
CA GLY A 183 -14.92 -24.41 -30.48
C GLY A 183 -14.60 -24.17 -31.96
N ALA A 184 -13.54 -23.41 -32.26
CA ALA A 184 -13.11 -23.04 -33.61
C ALA A 184 -11.59 -22.79 -33.61
N SER A 185 -11.00 -22.70 -34.81
CA SER A 185 -9.59 -22.32 -34.89
C SER A 185 -9.39 -20.86 -34.45
N LEU A 186 -8.23 -20.57 -33.85
CA LEU A 186 -7.86 -19.19 -33.50
C LEU A 186 -7.83 -18.29 -34.73
N LEU A 187 -7.41 -18.80 -35.89
CA LEU A 187 -7.46 -18.05 -37.14
C LEU A 187 -8.88 -17.57 -37.43
N GLN A 188 -9.85 -18.49 -37.46
CA GLN A 188 -11.27 -18.14 -37.68
C GLN A 188 -11.83 -17.18 -36.64
N THR A 189 -11.33 -17.23 -35.40
CA THR A 189 -11.81 -16.41 -34.29
C THR A 189 -11.22 -15.00 -34.31
N LEU A 190 -10.01 -14.84 -34.86
CA LEU A 190 -9.22 -13.60 -34.77
C LEU A 190 -9.13 -12.83 -36.09
N THR A 191 -9.40 -13.47 -37.23
CA THR A 191 -9.54 -12.76 -38.51
C THR A 191 -10.99 -12.39 -38.74
N ASP A 192 -11.26 -11.10 -38.91
CA ASP A 192 -12.55 -10.67 -39.43
C ASP A 192 -12.80 -11.35 -40.78
N THR A 193 -13.99 -11.91 -40.96
CA THR A 193 -14.43 -12.50 -42.23
C THR A 193 -14.75 -11.36 -43.20
N THR A 194 -13.72 -10.78 -43.80
CA THR A 194 -13.84 -9.95 -45.01
C THR A 194 -13.87 -10.81 -46.25
#